data_AF-A0A191T4F4-F1
#
_entry.id   AF-A0A191T4F4-F1
#
_cell.length_a   1.000
_cell.length_b   1.000
_cell.length_c   1.000
_cell.angle_alpha   90.00
_cell.angle_beta   90.00
_cell.angle_gamma   90.00
#
_symmetry.space_group_name_H-M   'P 1'
#
loop_
_entity.id
_entity.type
_entity.pdbx_description
1 polymer ?
#
loop_
_entity_poly.entity_id
_entity_poly.type
_entity_poly.pdbx_seq_one_letter_code
_entity_poly.pdbx_strand_id
1 'polypeptide(L)'
;MSYLLRRLKMTSSVLKTSSQMQQGRVSVWLAKYGLAHRVLGFDYQGIEIIEVKPEDWPSIAVSLYIYGFNYLRCQCAYDVSPGGLLASVYHLTSIQDDADQPEEVCIKIFVPRTNPIIPSAFWIWKTADFQERESYDMFGIIYQSHPHLKRILMPETWLGWPLRKDYITPKCYELQNAY
;
A
#
# COMPACT_ATOMS: atom_id res chain seq x y z
N MET A 1 -31.99 23.37 50.98
CA MET A 1 -30.96 23.51 49.91
C MET A 1 -30.58 22.13 49.38
N SER A 2 -31.43 21.53 48.54
CA SER A 2 -31.37 20.11 48.14
C SER A 2 -31.27 19.90 46.62
N TYR A 3 -30.34 20.59 45.95
CA TYR A 3 -30.19 20.52 44.48
C TYR A 3 -28.73 20.42 44.01
N LEU A 4 -27.89 19.61 44.67
CA LEU A 4 -26.46 19.50 44.31
C LEU A 4 -25.89 18.07 44.38
N LEU A 5 -26.73 17.03 44.22
CA LEU A 5 -26.30 15.62 44.30
C LEU A 5 -26.82 14.71 43.17
N ARG A 6 -27.20 15.25 42.02
CA ARG A 6 -27.61 14.47 40.84
C ARG A 6 -27.02 15.02 39.54
N ARG A 7 -25.70 14.96 39.39
CA ARG A 7 -25.06 15.11 38.06
C ARG A 7 -23.66 14.51 37.94
N LEU A 8 -23.44 13.34 38.55
CA LEU A 8 -22.16 12.61 38.47
C LEU A 8 -22.35 11.11 38.12
N LYS A 9 -23.43 10.78 37.43
CA LYS A 9 -23.63 9.47 36.79
C LYS A 9 -24.16 9.68 35.36
N MET A 10 -23.30 10.12 34.45
CA MET A 10 -23.47 9.93 32.99
C MET A 10 -22.31 10.62 32.25
N THR A 11 -21.21 9.89 32.10
CA THR A 11 -20.30 9.91 30.95
C THR A 11 -19.49 8.61 31.06
N SER A 12 -20.04 7.45 30.70
CA SER A 12 -19.75 6.80 29.40
C SER A 12 -18.27 6.93 29.03
N SER A 13 -17.44 5.93 29.34
CA SER A 13 -17.12 4.87 28.37
C SER A 13 -16.55 5.39 27.04
N VAL A 14 -15.54 6.26 27.09
CA VAL A 14 -14.71 6.64 25.93
C VAL A 14 -13.30 6.09 26.11
N LEU A 15 -13.21 4.77 26.27
CA LEU A 15 -12.11 3.99 25.73
C LEU A 15 -12.80 2.79 25.09
N LYS A 16 -13.37 3.01 23.90
CA LYS A 16 -13.70 1.90 23.01
C LYS A 16 -12.37 1.25 22.69
N THR A 17 -12.18 0.10 23.32
CA THR A 17 -11.30 -1.01 22.93
C THR A 17 -11.01 -0.94 21.44
N SER A 18 -9.74 -0.98 21.06
CA SER A 18 -9.31 -1.28 19.70
C SER A 18 -10.22 -2.38 19.16
N SER A 19 -11.07 -2.03 18.20
CA SER A 19 -11.95 -2.97 17.52
C SER A 19 -11.12 -4.19 17.15
N GLN A 20 -11.48 -5.36 17.66
CA GLN A 20 -10.95 -6.62 17.17
C GLN A 20 -11.33 -6.68 15.70
N MET A 21 -10.46 -6.17 14.82
CA MET A 21 -10.58 -6.43 13.40
C MET A 21 -10.43 -7.94 13.26
N GLN A 22 -11.41 -8.53 12.60
CA GLN A 22 -11.38 -9.94 12.25
C GLN A 22 -10.10 -10.18 11.45
N GLN A 23 -9.15 -10.90 12.04
CA GLN A 23 -7.89 -11.23 11.39
C GLN A 23 -8.17 -12.28 10.31
N GLY A 24 -7.65 -12.08 9.11
CA GLY A 24 -7.77 -13.07 8.05
C GLY A 24 -6.71 -14.16 8.19
N ARG A 25 -6.80 -15.15 7.30
CA ARG A 25 -5.95 -16.35 7.34
C ARG A 25 -4.47 -16.00 7.18
N VAL A 26 -4.16 -15.03 6.32
CA VAL A 26 -2.79 -14.63 6.03
C VAL A 26 -2.22 -13.86 7.21
N SER A 27 -2.97 -12.95 7.84
CA SER A 27 -2.53 -12.26 9.05
C SER A 27 -2.23 -13.22 10.19
N VAL A 28 -3.10 -14.21 10.44
CA VAL A 28 -2.88 -15.23 11.50
C VAL A 28 -1.61 -16.03 11.21
N TRP A 29 -1.38 -16.40 9.95
CA TRP A 29 -0.16 -17.11 9.55
C TRP A 29 1.09 -16.26 9.75
N LEU A 30 1.09 -15.00 9.30
CA LEU A 30 2.21 -14.07 9.51
C LEU A 30 2.51 -13.84 11.00
N ALA A 31 1.47 -13.72 11.83
CA ALA A 31 1.60 -13.56 13.28
C ALA A 31 2.25 -14.79 13.93
N LYS A 32 1.94 -16.00 13.46
CA LYS A 32 2.56 -17.25 13.94
C LYS A 32 4.07 -17.27 13.75
N TYR A 33 4.59 -16.65 12.69
CA TYR A 33 6.02 -16.54 12.42
C TYR A 33 6.66 -15.26 12.98
N GLY A 34 5.92 -14.48 13.78
CA GLY A 34 6.45 -13.28 14.43
C GLY A 34 6.73 -12.12 13.47
N LEU A 35 6.13 -12.11 12.28
CA LEU A 35 6.31 -11.04 11.29
C LEU A 35 5.41 -9.85 11.63
N ALA A 36 6.03 -8.69 11.86
CA ALA A 36 5.33 -7.48 12.25
C ALA A 36 4.48 -6.94 11.09
N HIS A 37 3.16 -6.88 11.29
CA HIS A 37 2.22 -6.33 10.33
C HIS A 37 1.00 -5.77 11.05
N ARG A 38 0.24 -4.91 10.37
CA ARG A 38 -1.01 -4.36 10.89
C ARG A 38 -2.16 -4.73 9.97
N VAL A 39 -3.20 -5.34 10.51
CA VAL A 39 -4.42 -5.61 9.75
C VAL A 39 -5.16 -4.30 9.51
N LEU A 40 -5.64 -4.05 8.29
CA LEU A 40 -6.49 -2.91 7.96
C LEU A 40 -7.96 -3.28 7.77
N GLY A 41 -8.25 -4.58 7.63
CA GLY A 41 -9.58 -5.14 7.42
C GLY A 41 -9.68 -5.88 6.10
N PHE A 42 -10.90 -5.96 5.56
CA PHE A 42 -11.18 -6.61 4.28
C PHE A 42 -11.67 -5.59 3.26
N ASP A 43 -11.36 -5.83 2.00
CA ASP A 43 -11.91 -5.06 0.88
C ASP A 43 -13.38 -5.44 0.62
N TYR A 44 -14.06 -4.70 -0.27
CA TYR A 44 -15.46 -4.98 -0.66
C TYR A 44 -15.64 -6.38 -1.26
N GLN A 45 -14.59 -6.98 -1.81
CA GLN A 45 -14.56 -8.36 -2.34
C GLN A 45 -14.20 -9.41 -1.27
N GLY A 46 -14.00 -9.00 -0.01
CA GLY A 46 -13.56 -9.90 1.06
C GLY A 46 -12.07 -10.22 1.06
N ILE A 47 -11.25 -9.48 0.30
CA ILE A 47 -9.79 -9.66 0.24
C ILE A 47 -9.15 -9.04 1.47
N GLU A 48 -8.26 -9.77 2.15
CA GLU A 48 -7.57 -9.28 3.34
C GLU A 48 -6.58 -8.16 2.97
N ILE A 49 -6.65 -7.03 3.70
CA ILE A 49 -5.75 -5.89 3.53
C ILE A 49 -4.82 -5.80 4.74
N ILE A 50 -3.51 -5.84 4.48
CA ILE A 50 -2.46 -5.81 5.49
C ILE A 50 -1.55 -4.61 5.24
N GLU A 51 -1.39 -3.77 6.26
CA GLU A 51 -0.39 -2.71 6.31
C GLU A 51 0.96 -3.29 6.77
N VAL A 52 2.00 -2.97 6.01
CA VAL A 52 3.38 -3.39 6.25
C VAL A 52 4.28 -2.18 6.22
N LYS A 53 5.26 -2.14 7.13
CA LYS A 53 6.30 -1.10 7.12
C LYS A 53 7.32 -1.38 6.03
N PRO A 54 7.92 -0.35 5.41
CA PRO A 54 8.92 -0.53 4.35
C PRO A 54 10.11 -1.41 4.78
N GLU A 55 10.51 -1.35 6.05
CA GLU A 55 11.66 -2.10 6.57
C GLU A 55 11.36 -3.60 6.69
N ASP A 56 10.11 -3.96 7.01
CA ASP A 56 9.66 -5.34 7.20
C ASP A 56 9.22 -6.00 5.87
N TRP A 57 9.04 -5.19 4.81
CA TRP A 57 8.51 -5.64 3.53
C TRP A 57 9.29 -6.80 2.88
N PRO A 58 10.63 -6.79 2.80
CA PRO A 58 11.37 -7.91 2.18
C PRO A 58 11.09 -9.25 2.86
N SER A 59 11.07 -9.26 4.19
CA SER A 59 10.82 -10.47 4.99
C SER A 59 9.41 -11.01 4.77
N ILE A 60 8.42 -10.11 4.73
CA ILE A 60 7.03 -10.47 4.48
C ILE A 60 6.83 -10.94 3.05
N ALA A 61 7.42 -10.27 2.07
CA ALA A 61 7.31 -10.64 0.66
C ALA A 61 7.85 -12.06 0.40
N VAL A 62 9.02 -12.40 0.95
CA VAL A 62 9.57 -13.77 0.87
C VAL A 62 8.66 -14.77 1.56
N SER A 63 8.13 -14.42 2.74
CA SER A 63 7.25 -15.30 3.50
C SER A 63 5.93 -15.57 2.78
N LEU A 64 5.36 -14.56 2.10
CA LEU A 64 4.16 -14.70 1.27
C LEU A 64 4.42 -15.56 0.04
N TYR A 65 5.59 -15.43 -0.58
CA TYR A 65 6.00 -16.32 -1.67
C TYR A 65 6.07 -17.78 -1.20
N ILE A 66 6.67 -18.04 -0.03
CA ILE A 66 6.74 -19.38 0.59
C ILE A 66 5.35 -19.90 0.97
N TYR A 67 4.46 -19.04 1.44
CA TYR A 67 3.07 -19.41 1.77
C TYR A 67 2.33 -19.96 0.54
N GLY A 68 2.63 -19.45 -0.65
CA GLY A 68 2.02 -19.89 -1.91
C GLY A 68 1.58 -18.77 -2.84
N PHE A 69 1.82 -17.49 -2.49
CA PHE A 69 1.52 -16.37 -3.37
C PHE A 69 2.54 -16.27 -4.51
N ASN A 70 2.29 -17.06 -5.56
CA ASN A 70 3.14 -17.16 -6.74
C ASN A 70 2.89 -16.06 -7.79
N TYR A 71 1.77 -15.33 -7.70
CA TYR A 71 1.39 -14.34 -8.70
C TYR A 71 1.19 -12.94 -8.11
N LEU A 72 2.02 -12.00 -8.53
CA LEU A 72 1.79 -10.57 -8.31
C LEU A 72 0.86 -10.04 -9.42
N ARG A 73 -0.38 -9.74 -9.05
CA ARG A 73 -1.42 -9.31 -9.99
C ARG A 73 -1.28 -7.84 -10.36
N CYS A 74 -1.23 -6.97 -9.35
CA CYS A 74 -0.99 -5.54 -9.53
C CYS A 74 -0.14 -5.02 -8.39
N GLN A 75 1.03 -4.48 -8.72
CA GLN A 75 1.65 -3.45 -7.92
C GLN A 75 1.13 -2.10 -8.45
N CYS A 76 0.59 -1.30 -7.55
CA CYS A 76 0.00 -0.01 -7.88
C CYS A 76 0.31 0.98 -6.75
N ALA A 77 0.45 2.26 -7.06
CA ALA A 77 0.71 3.31 -6.06
C ALA A 77 -0.42 4.34 -6.04
N TYR A 78 -0.66 4.94 -4.88
CA TYR A 78 -1.63 6.02 -4.74
C TYR A 78 -1.21 7.04 -3.70
N ASP A 79 -1.75 8.24 -3.85
CA ASP A 79 -1.51 9.36 -2.95
C ASP A 79 -2.65 9.46 -1.92
N VAL A 80 -2.35 9.17 -0.65
CA VAL A 80 -3.37 9.07 0.41
C VAL A 80 -4.05 10.42 0.61
N SER A 81 -3.26 11.48 0.77
CA SER A 81 -3.74 12.84 0.95
C SER A 81 -2.77 13.87 0.37
N PRO A 82 -3.25 15.03 -0.10
CA PRO A 82 -2.39 16.11 -0.56
C PRO A 82 -1.40 16.51 0.56
N GLY A 83 -0.10 16.45 0.26
CA GLY A 83 0.97 16.73 1.23
C GLY A 83 1.17 15.66 2.32
N GLY A 84 0.43 14.55 2.29
CA GLY A 84 0.51 13.47 3.28
C GLY A 84 1.39 12.30 2.86
N LEU A 85 0.93 11.08 3.12
CA LEU A 85 1.65 9.84 2.82
C LEU A 85 1.37 9.38 1.38
N LEU A 86 2.37 8.73 0.78
CA LEU A 86 2.17 7.91 -0.40
C LEU A 86 1.97 6.46 0.05
N ALA A 87 1.25 5.70 -0.76
CA ALA A 87 1.03 4.28 -0.53
C ALA A 87 1.45 3.49 -1.77
N SER A 88 2.23 2.43 -1.56
CA SER A 88 2.46 1.38 -2.56
C SER A 88 1.66 0.15 -2.15
N VAL A 89 0.91 -0.40 -3.10
CA VAL A 89 -0.01 -1.51 -2.89
C VAL A 89 0.42 -2.69 -3.74
N TYR A 90 0.46 -3.87 -3.14
CA TYR A 90 0.77 -5.12 -3.81
C TYR A 90 -0.43 -6.07 -3.67
N HIS A 91 -1.11 -6.32 -4.77
CA HIS A 91 -2.16 -7.33 -4.87
C HIS A 91 -1.54 -8.66 -5.29
N LEU A 92 -1.55 -9.61 -4.37
CA LEU A 92 -0.99 -10.94 -4.54
C LEU A 92 -2.11 -11.97 -4.64
N THR A 93 -1.91 -12.96 -5.49
CA THR A 93 -2.85 -14.07 -5.72
C THR A 93 -2.08 -15.39 -5.67
N SER A 94 -2.64 -16.38 -4.98
CA SER A 94 -2.19 -17.77 -5.04
C SER A 94 -2.89 -18.46 -6.21
N ILE A 95 -2.20 -18.60 -7.35
CA ILE A 95 -2.73 -19.32 -8.52
C ILE A 95 -2.43 -20.81 -8.39
N GLN A 96 -3.47 -21.63 -8.55
CA GLN A 96 -3.41 -23.09 -8.63
C GLN A 96 -4.21 -23.54 -9.86
N ASP A 97 -3.89 -24.71 -10.42
CA ASP A 97 -4.41 -25.15 -11.73
C ASP A 97 -5.95 -25.29 -11.80
N ASP A 98 -6.62 -25.53 -10.67
CA ASP A 98 -8.07 -25.81 -10.58
C ASP A 98 -8.79 -24.89 -9.56
N ALA A 99 -8.35 -23.64 -9.44
CA ALA A 99 -8.90 -22.70 -8.45
C ALA A 99 -10.07 -21.89 -9.04
N ASP A 100 -11.31 -22.20 -8.63
CA ASP A 100 -12.50 -21.36 -8.89
C ASP A 100 -12.41 -19.98 -8.23
N GLN A 101 -11.82 -19.92 -7.02
CA GLN A 101 -11.60 -18.69 -6.26
C GLN A 101 -10.21 -18.75 -5.59
N PRO A 102 -9.17 -18.18 -6.23
CA PRO A 102 -7.84 -18.19 -5.65
C PRO A 102 -7.77 -17.32 -4.38
N GLU A 103 -6.92 -17.70 -3.44
CA GLU A 103 -6.67 -16.89 -2.24
C GLU A 103 -5.91 -15.62 -2.64
N GLU A 104 -6.40 -14.47 -2.17
CA GLU A 104 -5.86 -13.14 -2.50
C GLU A 104 -5.54 -12.35 -1.23
N VAL A 105 -4.48 -11.54 -1.31
CA VAL A 105 -4.11 -10.61 -0.25
C VAL A 105 -3.64 -9.29 -0.84
N CYS A 106 -3.98 -8.20 -0.16
CA CYS A 106 -3.58 -6.84 -0.52
C CYS A 106 -2.63 -6.30 0.53
N ILE A 107 -1.37 -6.09 0.16
CA ILE A 107 -0.36 -5.47 1.02
C ILE A 107 -0.31 -3.98 0.73
N LYS A 108 -0.38 -3.15 1.77
CA LYS A 108 -0.25 -1.69 1.68
C LYS A 108 0.97 -1.23 2.45
N ILE A 109 1.84 -0.49 1.79
CA ILE A 109 3.05 0.08 2.37
C ILE A 109 2.93 1.60 2.30
N PHE A 110 2.87 2.25 3.45
CA PHE A 110 2.82 3.70 3.52
C PHE A 110 4.22 4.28 3.68
N VAL A 111 4.53 5.31 2.89
CA VAL A 111 5.82 6.01 2.93
C VAL A 111 5.65 7.53 2.94
N PRO A 112 6.58 8.26 3.59
CA PRO A 112 6.58 9.71 3.57
C PRO A 112 6.97 10.26 2.19
N ARG A 113 6.41 11.40 1.81
CA ARG A 113 6.69 12.06 0.52
C ARG A 113 8.11 12.59 0.34
N THR A 114 8.78 12.98 1.43
CA THR A 114 10.10 13.62 1.39
C THR A 114 11.20 12.64 1.01
N ASN A 115 11.05 11.37 1.41
CA ASN A 115 11.99 10.30 1.11
C ASN A 115 11.24 8.96 0.95
N PRO A 116 10.44 8.80 -0.12
CA PRO A 116 9.56 7.65 -0.30
C PRO A 116 10.36 6.45 -0.81
N ILE A 117 11.02 5.75 0.12
CA ILE A 117 11.89 4.61 -0.19
C ILE A 117 11.19 3.32 0.20
N ILE A 118 11.13 2.35 -0.72
CA ILE A 118 10.59 1.00 -0.49
C ILE A 118 11.56 -0.03 -1.10
N PRO A 119 11.84 -1.16 -0.45
CA PRO A 119 12.56 -2.26 -1.11
C PRO A 119 11.76 -2.85 -2.28
N SER A 120 12.41 -3.06 -3.43
CA SER A 120 11.77 -3.64 -4.62
C SER A 120 11.37 -5.10 -4.40
N ALA A 121 10.20 -5.47 -4.93
CA ALA A 121 9.72 -6.85 -4.96
C ALA A 121 10.17 -7.62 -6.21
N PHE A 122 10.94 -6.99 -7.12
CA PHE A 122 11.39 -7.56 -8.41
C PHE A 122 12.15 -8.89 -8.28
N TRP A 123 12.88 -9.08 -7.18
CA TRP A 123 13.63 -10.32 -6.96
C TRP A 123 12.73 -11.52 -6.61
N ILE A 124 11.51 -11.25 -6.14
CA ILE A 124 10.52 -12.26 -5.75
C ILE A 124 9.52 -12.47 -6.88
N TRP A 125 8.92 -11.40 -7.39
CA TRP A 125 8.00 -11.42 -8.52
C TRP A 125 8.51 -10.51 -9.64
N LYS A 126 8.83 -11.12 -10.80
CA LYS A 126 9.34 -10.38 -11.97
C LYS A 126 8.33 -9.42 -12.59
N THR A 127 7.03 -9.63 -12.33
CA THR A 127 5.94 -8.73 -12.74
C THR A 127 6.14 -7.31 -12.20
N ALA A 128 6.87 -7.14 -11.10
CA ALA A 128 7.11 -5.85 -10.48
C ALA A 128 7.97 -4.90 -11.33
N ASP A 129 8.68 -5.36 -12.37
CA ASP A 129 9.60 -4.52 -13.16
C ASP A 129 8.94 -3.23 -13.68
N PHE A 130 7.92 -3.39 -14.54
CA PHE A 130 7.25 -2.24 -15.13
C PHE A 130 6.33 -1.53 -14.14
N GLN A 131 5.69 -2.27 -13.23
CA GLN A 131 4.74 -1.71 -12.27
C GLN A 131 5.43 -0.79 -11.24
N GLU A 132 6.58 -1.22 -10.71
CA GLU A 132 7.37 -0.38 -9.78
C GLU A 132 7.97 0.83 -10.51
N ARG A 133 8.35 0.67 -11.79
CA ARG A 133 8.80 1.80 -12.63
C ARG A 133 7.69 2.80 -12.94
N GLU A 134 6.46 2.34 -13.16
CA GLU A 134 5.29 3.21 -13.31
C GLU A 134 5.05 3.99 -12.01
N SER A 135 5.06 3.30 -10.88
CA SER A 135 4.91 3.90 -9.55
C SER A 135 6.01 4.94 -9.27
N TYR A 136 7.24 4.67 -9.71
CA TYR A 136 8.34 5.63 -9.67
C TYR A 136 8.06 6.83 -10.58
N ASP A 137 7.70 6.62 -11.85
CA ASP A 137 7.50 7.69 -12.83
C ASP A 137 6.33 8.63 -12.48
N MET A 138 5.28 8.08 -11.89
CA MET A 138 4.05 8.83 -11.59
C MET A 138 4.05 9.43 -10.19
N PHE A 139 4.54 8.71 -9.18
CA PHE A 139 4.49 9.12 -7.77
C PHE A 139 5.85 9.40 -7.16
N GLY A 140 6.96 9.10 -7.84
CA GLY A 140 8.31 9.33 -7.33
C GLY A 140 8.70 8.42 -6.17
N ILE A 141 8.07 7.25 -6.03
CA ILE A 141 8.45 6.26 -5.02
C ILE A 141 9.71 5.54 -5.50
N ILE A 142 10.77 5.57 -4.69
CA ILE A 142 12.07 4.99 -5.00
C ILE A 142 12.09 3.54 -4.55
N TYR A 143 12.16 2.62 -5.51
CA TYR A 143 12.31 1.19 -5.25
C TYR A 143 13.79 0.81 -5.16
N GLN A 144 14.28 0.53 -3.95
CA GLN A 144 15.66 0.08 -3.73
C GLN A 144 15.88 -1.29 -4.34
N SER A 145 17.11 -1.54 -4.81
CA SER A 145 17.55 -2.80 -5.46
C SER A 145 16.81 -3.19 -6.74
N HIS A 146 15.98 -2.30 -7.31
CA HIS A 146 15.39 -2.48 -8.63
C HIS A 146 16.46 -2.35 -9.73
N PRO A 147 16.55 -3.28 -10.70
CA PRO A 147 17.67 -3.32 -11.65
C PRO A 147 17.68 -2.15 -12.63
N HIS A 148 16.51 -1.67 -13.06
CA HIS A 148 16.36 -0.60 -14.05
C HIS A 148 15.30 0.44 -13.62
N LEU A 149 15.53 1.12 -12.50
CA LEU A 149 14.61 2.17 -12.04
C LEU A 149 14.76 3.45 -12.88
N LYS A 150 13.97 3.54 -13.95
CA LYS A 150 13.88 4.70 -14.84
C LYS A 150 12.41 4.97 -15.21
N ARG A 151 12.13 6.21 -15.60
CA ARG A 151 10.83 6.62 -16.16
C ARG A 151 10.47 5.74 -17.38
N ILE A 152 9.19 5.52 -17.60
CA ILE A 152 8.68 4.67 -18.70
C ILE A 152 7.55 5.31 -19.48
N LEU A 153 6.68 6.09 -18.82
CA LEU A 153 5.55 6.77 -19.44
C LEU A 153 5.92 8.21 -19.81
N MET A 154 6.65 8.89 -18.93
CA MET A 154 7.08 10.27 -19.14
C MET A 154 8.44 10.33 -19.84
N PRO A 155 8.71 11.42 -20.58
CA PRO A 155 10.04 11.72 -21.06
C PRO A 155 11.07 11.71 -19.91
N GLU A 156 12.28 11.21 -20.17
CA GLU A 156 13.34 11.13 -19.14
C GLU A 156 13.71 12.50 -18.56
N THR A 157 13.52 13.58 -19.34
CA THR A 157 13.77 14.97 -18.96
C THR A 157 12.64 15.59 -18.14
N TRP A 158 11.53 14.88 -17.93
CA TRP A 158 10.38 15.43 -17.21
C TRP A 158 10.72 15.68 -15.75
N LEU A 159 10.28 16.83 -15.24
CA LEU A 159 10.45 17.23 -13.85
C LEU A 159 9.12 17.14 -13.11
N GLY A 160 9.14 16.50 -11.94
CA GLY A 160 7.95 16.29 -11.11
C GLY A 160 7.25 14.94 -11.37
N TRP A 161 6.13 14.77 -10.68
CA TRP A 161 5.43 13.49 -10.49
C TRP A 161 3.92 13.69 -10.77
N PRO A 162 3.45 13.37 -11.99
CA PRO A 162 2.13 13.80 -12.48
C PRO A 162 0.93 13.36 -11.64
N LEU A 163 0.95 12.16 -11.05
CA LEU A 163 -0.20 11.61 -10.31
C LEU A 163 -0.22 12.01 -8.82
N ARG A 164 0.73 12.83 -8.37
CA ARG A 164 0.62 13.41 -7.03
C ARG A 164 -0.41 14.53 -7.03
N LYS A 165 -1.22 14.61 -5.96
CA LYS A 165 -2.31 15.59 -5.84
C LYS A 165 -1.85 17.05 -5.73
N ASP A 166 -0.55 17.29 -5.50
CA ASP A 166 0.12 18.58 -5.44
C ASP A 166 0.84 18.96 -6.74
N TYR A 167 0.78 18.13 -7.77
CA TYR A 167 1.46 18.39 -9.03
C TYR A 167 0.82 19.55 -9.78
N ILE A 168 1.66 20.51 -10.17
CA ILE A 168 1.27 21.66 -11.00
C ILE A 168 1.80 21.38 -12.40
N THR A 169 0.88 21.16 -13.35
CA THR A 169 1.23 20.92 -14.75
C THR A 169 1.95 22.14 -15.33
N PRO A 170 3.13 21.96 -15.96
CA PRO A 170 3.84 23.05 -16.61
C PRO A 170 3.00 23.62 -17.76
N LYS A 171 3.10 24.92 -17.97
CA LYS A 171 2.45 25.61 -19.11
C LYS A 171 3.27 25.39 -20.38
N CYS A 172 3.28 24.18 -20.93
CA CYS A 172 3.81 23.95 -22.27
C CYS A 172 2.76 24.32 -23.33
N TYR A 173 3.21 24.68 -24.54
CA TYR A 173 2.35 25.14 -25.63
C TYR A 173 1.32 24.06 -26.03
N GLU A 174 1.76 22.80 -26.03
CA GLU A 174 0.98 21.64 -26.46
C GLU A 174 -0.19 21.28 -25.52
N LEU A 175 -0.13 21.70 -24.25
CA LEU A 175 -1.18 21.46 -23.27
C LEU A 175 -2.15 22.65 -23.12
N GLN A 176 -2.01 23.67 -23.97
CA GLN A 176 -2.93 24.81 -23.97
C GLN A 176 -4.20 24.49 -24.78
N ASN A 177 -5.20 25.35 -24.61
CA ASN A 177 -6.39 25.32 -25.46
C ASN A 177 -5.96 25.52 -26.92
N ALA A 178 -6.73 24.95 -27.86
CA ALA A 178 -6.41 24.89 -29.29
C ALA A 178 -6.53 26.24 -30.05
N TYR A 179 -6.23 27.36 -29.39
CA TYR A 179 -6.24 28.71 -29.97
C TYR A 179 -4.92 29.08 -30.64
#